data_AF-A0A2D4MV26-F1
#
_entry.id   AF-A0A2D4MV26-F1
#
_cell.length_a   1.000
_cell.length_b   1.000
_cell.length_c   1.000
_cell.angle_alpha   90.00
_cell.angle_beta   90.00
_cell.angle_gamma   90.00
#
_symmetry.space_group_name_H-M   'P 1'
#
loop_
_entity.id
_entity.type
_entity.pdbx_description
1 polymer ?
#
loop_
_entity_poly.entity_id
_entity_poly.type
_entity_poly.pdbx_seq_one_letter_code
_entity_poly.pdbx_strand_id
1 'polypeptide(L)'
;PSIGEVYCKVPDSGREEVETAVKAAQNAFPGWSVKSPQERSKIMSKLADLIEENLESFAQAESKDQGKTISFARTVDIPRAVYNFRFFSSSILHKTTECTQMDDMGCMHYT
;
A
#
# COMPACT_ATOMS: atom_id res chain seq x y z
N PRO A 1 -15.21 11.70 -18.41
CA PRO A 1 -15.73 12.74 -17.47
C PRO A 1 -15.43 14.16 -17.98
N SER A 2 -16.16 15.16 -17.45
CA SER A 2 -16.30 16.60 -17.85
C SER A 2 -16.55 16.93 -19.33
N ILE A 3 -15.81 16.32 -20.27
CA ILE A 3 -15.93 16.50 -21.72
C ILE A 3 -16.48 15.26 -22.45
N GLY A 4 -16.57 14.12 -21.77
CA GLY A 4 -17.09 12.87 -22.35
C GLY A 4 -16.15 12.15 -23.32
N GLU A 5 -14.97 12.70 -23.58
CA GLU A 5 -13.95 12.10 -24.45
C GLU A 5 -13.17 10.97 -23.79
N VAL A 6 -12.65 10.06 -24.61
CA VAL A 6 -11.83 8.92 -24.17
C VAL A 6 -10.47 9.43 -23.69
N TYR A 7 -10.18 9.27 -22.41
CA TYR A 7 -8.90 9.67 -21.82
C TYR A 7 -7.74 8.74 -22.22
N CYS A 8 -7.92 7.43 -22.04
CA CYS A 8 -6.96 6.41 -22.43
C CYS A 8 -7.66 5.08 -22.69
N LYS A 9 -6.95 4.15 -23.32
CA LYS A 9 -7.37 2.74 -23.43
C LYS A 9 -6.64 1.95 -22.34
N VAL A 10 -7.39 1.29 -21.49
CA VAL A 10 -6.86 0.36 -20.48
C VAL A 10 -7.08 -1.08 -20.94
N PRO A 11 -6.22 -2.03 -20.54
CA PRO A 11 -6.48 -3.45 -20.79
C PRO A 11 -7.80 -3.89 -20.16
N ASP A 12 -8.64 -4.55 -20.95
CA ASP A 12 -9.86 -5.23 -20.46
C ASP A 12 -9.49 -6.67 -20.12
N SER A 13 -8.96 -6.86 -18.90
CA SER A 13 -8.40 -8.12 -18.45
C SER A 13 -9.47 -9.19 -18.25
N GLY A 14 -9.29 -10.34 -18.89
CA GLY A 14 -10.18 -11.50 -18.79
C GLY A 14 -9.70 -12.51 -17.75
N ARG A 15 -10.28 -13.72 -17.82
CA ARG A 15 -9.97 -14.82 -16.90
C ARG A 15 -8.49 -15.18 -16.89
N GLU A 16 -7.84 -15.19 -18.05
CA GLU A 16 -6.45 -15.62 -18.20
C GLU A 16 -5.46 -14.65 -17.54
N GLU A 17 -5.70 -13.34 -17.68
CA GLU A 17 -4.91 -12.30 -17.01
C GLU A 17 -5.09 -12.38 -15.49
N VAL A 18 -6.31 -12.64 -15.01
CA VAL A 18 -6.60 -12.82 -13.58
C VAL A 18 -5.86 -14.05 -13.03
N GLU A 19 -5.94 -15.19 -13.72
CA GLU A 19 -5.21 -16.41 -13.32
C GLU A 19 -3.70 -16.19 -13.29
N THR A 20 -3.18 -15.40 -14.23
CA THR A 20 -1.77 -15.02 -14.29
C THR A 20 -1.37 -14.14 -13.10
N ALA A 21 -2.19 -13.15 -12.74
CA ALA A 21 -1.97 -12.29 -11.59
C ALA A 21 -1.99 -13.09 -10.26
N VAL A 22 -2.92 -14.04 -10.12
CA VAL A 22 -3.01 -14.92 -8.94
C VAL A 22 -1.76 -15.79 -8.81
N LYS A 23 -1.32 -16.43 -9.90
CA LYS A 23 -0.08 -17.24 -9.91
C LYS A 23 1.14 -16.39 -9.53
N ALA A 24 1.25 -15.17 -10.07
CA ALA A 24 2.34 -14.25 -9.72
C ALA A 24 2.33 -13.88 -8.23
N ALA A 25 1.16 -13.59 -7.66
CA ALA A 25 1.01 -13.29 -6.24
C ALA A 25 1.39 -14.49 -5.35
N GLN A 26 0.96 -15.69 -5.72
CA GLN A 26 1.32 -16.94 -5.02
C GLN A 26 2.83 -17.19 -5.05
N ASN A 27 3.48 -16.95 -6.19
CA ASN A 27 4.92 -17.11 -6.33
C ASN A 27 5.72 -16.07 -5.53
N ALA A 28 5.20 -14.84 -5.38
CA ALA A 28 5.84 -13.78 -4.60
C ALA A 28 5.68 -13.98 -3.08
N PHE A 29 4.60 -14.62 -2.65
CA PHE A 29 4.24 -14.74 -1.23
C PHE A 29 5.33 -15.40 -0.36
N PRO A 30 5.97 -16.53 -0.73
CA PRO A 30 7.03 -17.14 0.08
C PRO A 30 8.20 -16.19 0.36
N GLY A 31 8.57 -15.34 -0.61
CA GLY A 31 9.65 -14.36 -0.43
C GLY A 31 9.25 -13.15 0.40
N TRP A 32 7.95 -12.81 0.44
CA TRP A 32 7.42 -11.71 1.24
C TRP A 32 7.13 -12.12 2.69
N SER A 33 6.58 -13.33 2.90
CA SER A 33 6.13 -13.80 4.21
C SER A 33 7.27 -14.01 5.20
N VAL A 34 8.46 -14.37 4.72
CA VAL A 34 9.67 -14.56 5.53
C VAL A 34 10.39 -13.26 5.89
N LYS A 35 9.98 -12.11 5.33
CA LYS A 35 10.60 -10.81 5.63
C LYS A 35 10.32 -10.38 7.06
N SER A 36 11.35 -9.90 7.72
CA SER A 36 11.22 -9.32 9.05
C SER A 36 10.24 -8.14 9.06
N PRO A 37 9.58 -7.85 10.19
CA PRO A 37 8.77 -6.64 10.33
C PRO A 37 9.51 -5.36 9.93
N GLN A 38 10.82 -5.28 10.21
CA GLN A 38 11.69 -4.17 9.89
C GLN A 38 11.88 -3.99 8.38
N GLU A 39 12.12 -5.08 7.65
CA GLU A 39 12.24 -5.03 6.19
C GLU A 39 10.91 -4.62 5.53
N ARG A 40 9.79 -5.20 5.99
CA ARG A 40 8.45 -4.85 5.49
C ARG A 40 8.12 -3.38 5.76
N SER A 41 8.38 -2.90 6.97
CA SER A 41 8.27 -1.48 7.34
C SER A 41 9.09 -0.59 6.41
N LYS A 42 10.38 -0.91 6.21
CA LYS A 42 11.24 -0.13 5.31
C LYS A 42 10.70 -0.05 3.88
N ILE A 43 10.18 -1.14 3.34
CA ILE A 43 9.58 -1.17 2.00
C ILE A 43 8.31 -0.31 1.94
N MET A 44 7.43 -0.42 2.93
CA MET A 44 6.17 0.35 3.00
C MET A 44 6.43 1.85 3.22
N SER A 45 7.40 2.22 4.07
CA SER A 45 7.82 3.60 4.24
C SER A 45 8.37 4.18 2.94
N LYS A 46 9.24 3.44 2.24
CA LYS A 46 9.77 3.88 0.95
C LYS A 46 8.66 4.06 -0.09
N LEU A 47 7.65 3.20 -0.10
CA LEU A 47 6.49 3.36 -0.97
C LEU A 47 5.72 4.65 -0.65
N ALA A 48 5.53 4.98 0.63
CA ALA A 48 4.91 6.23 1.04
C ALA A 48 5.71 7.45 0.58
N ASP A 49 7.05 7.41 0.74
CA ASP A 49 7.94 8.48 0.28
C ASP A 49 7.82 8.69 -1.25
N LEU A 50 7.80 7.60 -2.03
CA LEU A 50 7.65 7.68 -3.49
C LEU A 50 6.30 8.24 -3.93
N ILE A 51 5.21 7.93 -3.21
CA ILE A 51 3.89 8.50 -3.48
C ILE A 51 3.88 10.00 -3.18
N GLU A 52 4.51 10.41 -2.07
CA GLU A 52 4.62 11.80 -1.66
C GLU A 52 5.48 12.63 -2.63
N GLU A 53 6.61 12.09 -3.08
CA GLU A 53 7.46 12.71 -4.11
C GLU A 53 6.71 12.94 -5.43
N ASN A 54 5.79 12.05 -5.78
CA ASN A 54 5.01 12.09 -7.02
C ASN A 54 3.57 12.61 -6.82
N LEU A 55 3.32 13.28 -5.70
CA LEU A 55 1.97 13.66 -5.26
C LEU A 55 1.20 14.42 -6.35
N GLU A 56 1.85 15.37 -7.01
CA GLU A 56 1.21 16.20 -8.04
C GLU A 56 0.78 15.37 -9.27
N SER A 57 1.60 14.42 -9.69
CA SER A 57 1.28 13.51 -10.81
C SER A 57 0.09 12.62 -10.47
N PHE A 58 0.08 12.06 -9.26
CA PHE A 58 -1.04 11.23 -8.79
C PHE A 58 -2.32 12.05 -8.60
N ALA A 59 -2.24 13.28 -8.09
CA ALA A 59 -3.41 14.15 -7.91
C ALA A 59 -4.05 14.54 -9.26
N GLN A 60 -3.23 14.79 -10.29
CA GLN A 60 -3.73 15.04 -11.65
C GLN A 60 -4.39 13.80 -12.25
N ALA A 61 -3.78 12.62 -12.09
CA ALA A 61 -4.34 11.35 -12.56
C ALA A 61 -5.69 11.04 -11.88
N GLU A 62 -5.75 11.12 -10.55
CA GLU A 62 -6.96 10.88 -9.75
C GLU A 62 -8.08 11.88 -10.10
N SER A 63 -7.76 13.17 -10.22
CA SER A 63 -8.73 14.21 -10.61
C SER A 63 -9.31 13.94 -11.99
N LYS A 64 -8.47 13.49 -12.94
CA LYS A 64 -8.88 13.26 -14.32
C LYS A 64 -9.70 11.98 -14.49
N ASP A 65 -9.36 10.94 -13.75
CA ASP A 65 -10.04 9.65 -13.77
C ASP A 65 -11.40 9.71 -13.05
N GLN A 66 -11.40 10.19 -11.80
CA GLN A 66 -12.60 10.25 -10.95
C GLN A 66 -13.46 11.50 -11.19
N GLY A 67 -12.93 12.52 -11.90
CA GLY A 67 -13.62 13.80 -12.12
C GLY A 67 -13.72 14.68 -10.88
N LYS A 68 -13.00 14.37 -9.79
CA LYS A 68 -12.92 15.20 -8.57
C LYS A 68 -12.09 16.45 -8.85
N THR A 69 -12.22 17.47 -8.00
CA THR A 69 -11.36 18.65 -8.10
C THR A 69 -9.92 18.29 -7.76
N ILE A 70 -8.96 18.85 -8.52
CA ILE A 70 -7.53 18.64 -8.26
C ILE A 70 -7.13 19.06 -6.84
N SER A 71 -7.79 20.08 -6.29
CA SER A 71 -7.58 20.51 -4.91
C SER A 71 -7.92 19.40 -3.92
N PHE A 72 -9.05 18.72 -4.10
CA PHE A 72 -9.46 17.61 -3.24
C PHE A 72 -8.51 16.40 -3.38
N ALA A 73 -8.17 16.04 -4.61
CA ALA A 73 -7.22 14.94 -4.86
C ALA A 73 -5.84 15.21 -4.21
N ARG A 74 -5.35 16.45 -4.35
CA ARG A 74 -4.06 16.91 -3.81
C ARG A 74 -4.04 17.01 -2.29
N THR A 75 -5.13 17.45 -1.67
CA THR A 75 -5.16 17.76 -0.22
C THR A 75 -5.71 16.61 0.62
N VAL A 76 -6.48 15.70 0.04
CA VAL A 76 -7.15 14.62 0.76
C VAL A 76 -6.74 13.25 0.25
N ASP A 77 -7.01 12.92 -1.02
CA ASP A 77 -6.90 11.53 -1.51
C ASP A 77 -5.45 11.02 -1.49
N ILE A 78 -4.52 11.75 -2.12
CA ILE A 78 -3.11 11.33 -2.16
C ILE A 78 -2.45 11.38 -0.78
N PRO A 79 -2.59 12.46 0.02
CA PRO A 79 -2.06 12.49 1.38
C PRO A 79 -2.61 11.38 2.28
N ARG A 80 -3.89 11.01 2.13
CA ARG A 80 -4.49 9.90 2.89
C ARG A 80 -3.85 8.56 2.52
N ALA A 81 -3.55 8.32 1.25
CA ALA A 81 -2.83 7.12 0.82
C ALA A 81 -1.43 7.05 1.46
N VAL A 82 -0.67 8.17 1.41
CA VAL A 82 0.65 8.28 2.07
C VAL A 82 0.54 7.99 3.57
N TYR A 83 -0.44 8.61 4.25
CA TYR A 83 -0.68 8.39 5.67
C TYR A 83 -0.97 6.92 5.99
N ASN A 84 -1.82 6.24 5.22
CA ASN A 84 -2.13 4.83 5.44
C ASN A 84 -0.87 3.96 5.33
N PHE A 85 -0.04 4.17 4.31
CA PHE A 85 1.21 3.41 4.17
C PHE A 85 2.20 3.70 5.30
N ARG A 86 2.37 4.97 5.71
CA ARG A 86 3.21 5.33 6.86
C ARG A 86 2.67 4.71 8.15
N PHE A 87 1.36 4.77 8.38
CA PHE A 87 0.72 4.18 9.55
C PHE A 87 1.00 2.68 9.64
N PHE A 88 0.66 1.90 8.62
CA PHE A 88 0.87 0.44 8.66
C PHE A 88 2.36 0.06 8.69
N SER A 89 3.22 0.87 8.06
CA SER A 89 4.67 0.72 8.16
C SER A 89 5.18 0.89 9.60
N SER A 90 4.60 1.81 10.37
CA SER A 90 4.93 1.96 11.79
C SER A 90 4.24 0.90 12.65
N SER A 91 2.97 0.57 12.38
CA SER A 91 2.20 -0.40 13.16
C SER A 91 2.84 -1.79 13.15
N ILE A 92 3.41 -2.23 12.04
CA ILE A 92 4.05 -3.56 11.95
C ILE A 92 5.26 -3.72 12.90
N LEU A 93 5.88 -2.61 13.32
CA LEU A 93 6.98 -2.60 14.30
C LEU A 93 6.48 -2.71 15.74
N HIS A 94 5.23 -2.32 16.00
CA HIS A 94 4.63 -2.35 17.32
C HIS A 94 3.87 -3.65 17.51
N LYS A 95 4.41 -4.56 18.33
CA LYS A 95 3.63 -5.70 18.82
C LYS A 95 2.61 -5.19 19.83
N THR A 96 1.33 -5.17 19.45
CA THR A 96 0.22 -5.10 20.42
C THR A 96 -0.02 -6.52 20.92
N THR A 97 0.87 -7.00 21.79
CA THR A 97 0.63 -8.25 22.49
C THR A 97 0.50 -7.91 23.96
N GLU A 98 -0.61 -8.32 24.58
CA GLU A 98 -0.76 -8.36 26.05
C GLU A 98 0.25 -9.33 26.70
N CYS A 99 1.07 -10.03 25.90
CA CYS A 99 2.13 -10.89 26.39
C CYS A 99 3.37 -10.79 25.48
N THR A 100 4.46 -10.27 26.02
CA THR A 100 5.76 -10.28 25.35
C THR A 100 6.38 -11.65 25.52
N GLN A 101 6.37 -12.46 24.46
CA GLN A 101 7.15 -13.69 24.43
C GLN A 101 8.61 -13.35 24.07
N MET A 102 9.54 -13.66 24.97
CA MET A 102 10.98 -13.58 24.68
C MET A 102 11.40 -14.89 24.00
N ASP A 103 12.04 -14.76 22.83
CA ASP A 103 12.35 -15.87 21.91
C ASP A 103 13.41 -16.87 22.42
N ASP A 104 13.83 -16.82 23.70
CA ASP A 104 14.91 -17.72 24.20
C ASP A 104 14.79 -18.21 25.66
N MET A 105 13.65 -18.00 26.33
CA MET A 105 13.33 -18.78 27.54
C MET A 105 11.82 -18.85 27.66
N GLY A 106 11.29 -20.07 27.74
CA GLY A 106 9.86 -20.40 27.79
C GLY A 106 9.11 -19.92 29.05
N CYS A 107 9.34 -18.67 29.48
CA CYS A 107 8.58 -17.99 30.51
C CYS A 107 7.76 -16.87 29.87
N MET A 108 6.44 -17.02 29.95
CA MET A 108 5.47 -15.98 29.60
C MET A 108 5.27 -15.08 30.81
N HIS A 109 5.50 -13.77 30.66
CA HIS A 109 5.17 -12.78 31.68
C HIS A 109 3.74 -12.29 31.45
N TYR A 110 2.85 -12.53 32.41
CA TYR A 110 1.54 -11.89 32.46
C TYR A 110 1.64 -10.68 33.40
N THR A 111 1.23 -9.50 32.92
CA THR A 111 0.85 -8.37 33.78
C THR A 111 -0.65 -8.34 33.93
#